data_AF-A0A2W4RR12-F1
#
_entry.id   AF-A0A2W4RR12-F1
#
_cell.length_a   1.000
_cell.length_b   1.000
_cell.length_c   1.000
_cell.angle_alpha   90.00
_cell.angle_beta   90.00
_cell.angle_gamma   90.00
#
_symmetry.space_group_name_H-M   'P 1'
#
loop_
_entity.id
_entity.type
_entity.pdbx_description
1 polymer ?
#
loop_
_entity_poly.entity_id
_entity_poly.type
_entity_poly.pdbx_seq_one_letter_code
_entity_poly.pdbx_strand_id
1 'polypeptide(L)'
;MHELEHEHTPKAIRDRLQQEHRPNYLRDWVYGGIDGAVTTFAVISGVAGASLSSGIILILGIANLVADGFSMAAANYSGTKTEVDDLHRLAEVERRHIALVPDGEREEIRQILMSKGLTGGALEDAVAAITSNEKVWIETMLAEEYGLSRVLPSPLIAGLYTFWAFVTCGAVPLIPFLLGVQNAFQWAIVATGATFFIIGSIKSRWSLAPWWRSGFETLAIGMSAAGIAYVVGYALRELLGIDV
;
A
#
# COMPACT_ATOMS: atom_id res chain seq x y z
N MET A 1 12.51 12.26 -30.54
CA MET A 1 12.51 13.35 -29.54
C MET A 1 12.04 12.74 -28.24
N HIS A 2 12.80 12.86 -27.15
CA HIS A 2 12.24 12.57 -25.83
C HIS A 2 11.31 13.73 -25.48
N GLU A 3 10.00 13.52 -25.61
CA GLU A 3 9.04 14.38 -24.93
C GLU A 3 9.32 14.26 -23.43
N LEU A 4 9.72 15.37 -22.83
CA LEU A 4 9.85 15.45 -21.38
C LEU A 4 8.45 15.35 -20.77
N GLU A 5 8.34 14.64 -19.66
CA GLU A 5 7.06 14.36 -18.98
C GLU A 5 6.37 15.64 -18.47
N HIS A 6 7.13 16.74 -18.33
CA HIS A 6 6.63 18.05 -17.96
C HIS A 6 7.51 19.19 -18.47
N GLU A 7 6.94 20.40 -18.54
CA GLU A 7 7.69 21.61 -18.86
C GLU A 7 8.63 22.04 -17.72
N HIS A 8 9.75 22.66 -18.12
CA HIS A 8 10.79 23.18 -17.22
C HIS A 8 10.90 24.72 -17.28
N THR A 9 9.83 25.40 -17.68
CA THR A 9 9.78 26.87 -17.61
C THR A 9 9.69 27.33 -16.15
N PRO A 10 10.23 28.51 -15.77
CA PRO A 10 10.18 28.99 -14.39
C PRO A 10 8.76 29.04 -13.80
N LYS A 11 7.76 29.33 -14.65
CA LYS A 11 6.35 29.31 -14.27
C LYS A 11 5.87 27.88 -13.99
N ALA A 12 6.10 26.94 -14.90
CA ALA A 12 5.71 25.54 -14.71
C ALA A 12 6.36 24.91 -13.47
N ILE A 13 7.63 25.25 -13.18
CA ILE A 13 8.33 24.80 -11.97
C ILE A 13 7.65 25.37 -10.73
N ARG A 14 7.37 26.68 -10.69
CA ARG A 14 6.70 27.33 -9.56
C ARG A 14 5.33 26.71 -9.32
N ASP A 15 4.53 26.56 -10.36
CA ASP A 15 3.18 26.01 -10.27
C ASP A 15 3.24 24.57 -9.73
N ARG A 16 4.22 23.75 -10.16
CA ARG A 16 4.42 22.39 -9.66
C ARG A 16 4.89 22.34 -8.20
N LEU A 17 5.82 23.20 -7.79
CA LEU A 17 6.32 23.25 -6.41
C LEU A 17 5.30 23.84 -5.43
N GLN A 18 4.35 24.65 -5.92
CA GLN A 18 3.24 25.19 -5.13
C GLN A 18 2.04 24.24 -5.04
N GLN A 19 1.96 23.22 -5.90
CA GLN A 19 0.92 22.20 -5.77
C GLN A 19 1.15 21.38 -4.50
N GLU A 20 0.12 21.32 -3.65
CA GLU A 20 0.11 20.40 -2.53
C GLU A 20 0.19 18.97 -3.05
N HIS A 21 1.23 18.26 -2.64
CA HIS A 21 1.38 16.85 -2.97
C HIS A 21 0.30 16.08 -2.20
N ARG A 22 -0.58 15.40 -2.93
CA ARG A 22 -1.65 14.60 -2.33
C ARG A 22 -1.14 13.21 -1.99
N PRO A 23 -1.59 12.60 -0.88
CA PRO A 23 -1.28 11.21 -0.58
C PRO A 23 -1.77 10.30 -1.70
N ASN A 24 -0.99 9.28 -2.02
CA ASN A 24 -1.30 8.34 -3.08
C ASN A 24 -1.78 7.00 -2.51
N TYR A 25 -3.09 6.77 -2.58
CA TYR A 25 -3.73 5.56 -2.04
C TYR A 25 -3.75 4.38 -3.01
N LEU A 26 -3.15 4.50 -4.20
CA LEU A 26 -3.07 3.38 -5.14
C LEU A 26 -2.19 2.24 -4.56
N ARG A 27 -1.24 2.55 -3.65
CA ARG A 27 -0.48 1.53 -2.91
C ARG A 27 -1.42 0.68 -2.06
N ASP A 28 -2.29 1.34 -1.28
CA ASP A 28 -3.27 0.69 -0.40
C ASP A 28 -4.28 -0.13 -1.20
N TRP A 29 -4.69 0.37 -2.37
CA TRP A 29 -5.57 -0.36 -3.29
C TRP A 29 -4.89 -1.61 -3.87
N VAL A 30 -3.67 -1.49 -4.40
CA VAL A 30 -2.94 -2.65 -4.96
C VAL A 30 -2.69 -3.69 -3.86
N TYR A 31 -2.28 -3.24 -2.67
CA TYR A 31 -2.05 -4.10 -1.52
C TYR A 31 -3.32 -4.88 -1.13
N GLY A 32 -4.44 -4.17 -0.91
CA GLY A 32 -5.73 -4.80 -0.59
C GLY A 32 -6.27 -5.68 -1.70
N GLY A 33 -6.14 -5.28 -2.96
CA GLY A 33 -6.63 -6.02 -4.11
C GLY A 33 -5.91 -7.36 -4.33
N ILE A 34 -4.57 -7.37 -4.21
CA ILE A 34 -3.79 -8.61 -4.28
C ILE A 34 -4.20 -9.54 -3.14
N ASP A 35 -4.17 -9.04 -1.90
CA ASP A 35 -4.45 -9.88 -0.73
C ASP A 35 -5.88 -10.44 -0.75
N GLY A 36 -6.88 -9.61 -1.10
CA GLY A 36 -8.27 -10.06 -1.19
C GLY A 36 -8.49 -11.14 -2.24
N ALA A 37 -7.86 -11.01 -3.41
CA ALA A 37 -7.91 -12.03 -4.45
C ALA A 37 -7.17 -13.32 -4.02
N VAL A 38 -5.99 -13.21 -3.39
CA VAL A 38 -5.22 -14.38 -2.93
C VAL A 38 -5.94 -15.13 -1.82
N THR A 39 -6.30 -14.45 -0.73
CA THR A 39 -6.89 -15.06 0.48
C THR A 39 -8.22 -15.71 0.18
N THR A 40 -9.12 -15.00 -0.52
CA THR A 40 -10.44 -15.55 -0.88
C THR A 40 -10.30 -16.75 -1.82
N PHE A 41 -9.41 -16.66 -2.81
CA PHE A 41 -9.20 -17.77 -3.73
C PHE A 41 -8.49 -18.96 -3.08
N ALA A 42 -7.61 -18.73 -2.11
CA ALA A 42 -7.00 -19.80 -1.31
C ALA A 42 -8.04 -20.57 -0.50
N VAL A 43 -8.99 -19.88 0.15
CA VAL A 43 -10.12 -20.52 0.85
C VAL A 43 -10.94 -21.38 -0.12
N ILE A 44 -11.33 -20.82 -1.27
CA ILE A 44 -12.09 -21.56 -2.30
C ILE A 44 -11.31 -22.78 -2.80
N SER A 45 -10.00 -22.64 -3.01
CA SER A 45 -9.12 -23.70 -3.49
C SER A 45 -8.95 -24.81 -2.45
N GLY A 46 -8.82 -24.49 -1.16
CA GLY A 46 -8.78 -25.47 -0.08
C GLY A 46 -10.09 -26.25 0.05
N VAL A 47 -11.23 -25.56 -0.01
CA VAL A 47 -12.56 -26.18 0.04
C VAL A 47 -12.80 -27.07 -1.19
N ALA A 48 -12.37 -26.64 -2.37
CA ALA A 48 -12.44 -27.43 -3.59
C ALA A 48 -11.49 -28.65 -3.57
N GLY A 49 -10.27 -28.50 -3.03
CA GLY A 49 -9.32 -29.60 -2.82
C GLY A 49 -9.85 -30.64 -1.84
N ALA A 50 -10.62 -30.21 -0.85
CA ALA A 50 -11.35 -31.09 0.07
C ALA A 50 -12.66 -31.67 -0.52
N SER A 51 -13.00 -31.36 -1.77
CA SER A 51 -14.22 -31.82 -2.46
C SER A 51 -15.54 -31.49 -1.74
N LEU A 52 -15.57 -30.34 -1.06
CA LEU A 52 -16.76 -29.85 -0.38
C LEU A 52 -17.74 -29.17 -1.34
N SER A 53 -19.00 -29.01 -0.91
CA SER A 53 -20.07 -28.47 -1.76
C SER A 53 -19.88 -26.97 -2.07
N SER A 54 -20.44 -26.53 -3.21
CA SER A 54 -20.47 -25.10 -3.59
C SER A 54 -21.14 -24.20 -2.54
N GLY A 55 -22.09 -24.74 -1.76
CA GLY A 55 -22.69 -24.01 -0.65
C GLY A 55 -21.69 -23.68 0.45
N ILE A 56 -20.80 -24.62 0.79
CA ILE A 56 -19.72 -24.40 1.76
C ILE A 56 -18.72 -23.38 1.22
N ILE A 57 -18.38 -23.45 -0.08
CA ILE A 57 -17.52 -22.46 -0.75
C ILE A 57 -18.09 -21.05 -0.60
N LEU A 58 -19.38 -20.86 -0.85
CA LEU A 58 -20.02 -19.54 -0.75
C LEU A 58 -20.06 -19.04 0.70
N ILE A 59 -20.43 -19.89 1.66
CA ILE A 59 -20.50 -19.51 3.07
C ILE A 59 -19.13 -19.09 3.58
N LEU A 60 -18.12 -19.94 3.41
CA LEU A 60 -16.76 -19.66 3.88
C LEU A 60 -16.12 -18.51 3.10
N GLY A 61 -16.28 -18.49 1.78
CA GLY A 61 -15.71 -17.46 0.93
C GLY A 61 -16.27 -16.07 1.22
N ILE A 62 -17.59 -15.91 1.37
CA ILE A 62 -18.21 -14.61 1.67
C ILE A 62 -17.89 -14.19 3.11
N ALA A 63 -17.96 -15.11 4.08
CA ALA A 63 -17.61 -14.81 5.47
C ALA A 63 -16.15 -14.34 5.59
N ASN A 64 -15.23 -15.06 4.94
CA ASN A 64 -13.81 -14.72 4.90
C ASN A 64 -13.58 -13.36 4.21
N LEU A 65 -14.22 -13.13 3.05
CA LEU A 65 -14.08 -11.88 2.29
C LEU A 65 -14.40 -10.64 3.13
N VAL A 66 -15.50 -10.68 3.89
CA VAL A 66 -15.93 -9.55 4.73
C VAL A 66 -15.06 -9.42 5.98
N ALA A 67 -14.79 -10.54 6.68
CA ALA A 67 -14.03 -10.54 7.91
C ALA A 67 -12.56 -10.12 7.69
N ASP A 68 -11.89 -10.73 6.72
CA ASP A 68 -10.49 -10.42 6.40
C ASP A 68 -10.37 -9.04 5.78
N GLY A 69 -11.30 -8.66 4.91
CA GLY A 69 -11.33 -7.32 4.32
C GLY A 69 -11.42 -6.24 5.40
N PHE A 70 -12.31 -6.41 6.39
CA PHE A 70 -12.40 -5.48 7.52
C PHE A 70 -11.14 -5.50 8.39
N SER A 71 -10.62 -6.69 8.72
CA SER A 71 -9.40 -6.85 9.52
C SER A 71 -8.20 -6.15 8.89
N MET A 72 -7.99 -6.36 7.58
CA MET A 72 -6.91 -5.74 6.82
C MET A 72 -7.08 -4.22 6.71
N ALA A 73 -8.31 -3.73 6.50
CA ALA A 73 -8.60 -2.30 6.49
C ALA A 73 -8.32 -1.64 7.86
N ALA A 74 -8.70 -2.31 8.95
CA ALA A 74 -8.43 -1.85 10.31
C ALA A 74 -6.92 -1.87 10.64
N ALA A 75 -6.19 -2.86 10.13
CA ALA A 75 -4.75 -2.95 10.26
C ALA A 75 -4.05 -1.79 9.51
N ASN A 76 -4.44 -1.53 8.25
CA ASN A 76 -3.86 -0.42 7.48
C ASN A 76 -4.24 0.95 8.07
N TYR A 77 -5.49 1.11 8.54
CA TYR A 77 -5.89 2.30 9.29
C TYR A 77 -5.00 2.53 10.51
N SER A 78 -4.81 1.49 11.33
CA SER A 78 -4.02 1.60 12.56
C SER A 78 -2.56 1.91 12.25
N GLY A 79 -1.96 1.23 11.28
CA GLY A 79 -0.59 1.49 10.84
C GLY A 79 -0.40 2.93 10.33
N THR A 80 -1.28 3.37 9.43
CA THR A 80 -1.26 4.75 8.90
C THR A 80 -1.48 5.78 10.00
N LYS A 81 -2.35 5.48 10.97
CA LYS A 81 -2.58 6.37 12.12
C LYS A 81 -1.34 6.46 13.00
N THR A 82 -0.66 5.36 13.26
CA THR A 82 0.59 5.37 14.03
C THR A 82 1.66 6.22 13.37
N GLU A 83 1.79 6.18 12.04
CA GLU A 83 2.71 7.07 11.30
C GLU A 83 2.36 8.55 11.48
N VAL A 84 1.07 8.91 11.39
CA VAL A 84 0.59 10.29 11.60
C VAL A 84 0.80 10.75 13.04
N ASP A 85 0.46 9.91 14.01
CA ASP A 85 0.59 10.20 15.44
C ASP A 85 2.08 10.38 15.84
N ASP A 86 2.98 9.59 15.25
CA ASP A 86 4.42 9.72 15.49
C ASP A 86 4.98 11.02 14.91
N LEU A 87 4.53 11.44 13.72
CA LEU A 87 4.89 12.74 13.16
C LEU A 87 4.46 13.89 14.09
N HIS A 88 3.23 13.86 14.59
CA HIS A 88 2.74 14.87 15.52
C HIS A 88 3.54 14.88 16.83
N ARG A 89 3.89 13.70 17.36
CA ARG A 89 4.74 13.57 18.54
C ARG A 89 6.10 14.21 18.31
N LEU A 90 6.76 13.91 17.20
CA LEU A 90 8.07 14.46 16.87
C LEU A 90 8.02 15.96 16.64
N ALA A 91 6.99 16.48 15.97
CA ALA A 91 6.80 17.92 15.79
C ALA A 91 6.74 18.67 17.14
N GLU A 92 6.13 18.07 18.16
CA GLU A 92 6.08 18.65 19.51
C GLU A 92 7.42 18.53 20.26
N VAL A 93 8.17 17.44 20.03
CA VAL A 93 9.53 17.28 20.54
C VAL A 93 10.42 18.40 19.99
N GLU A 94 10.41 18.61 18.67
CA GLU A 94 11.20 19.66 18.00
C GLU A 94 10.81 21.06 18.48
N ARG A 95 9.51 21.35 18.57
CA ARG A 95 9.02 22.62 19.13
C ARG A 95 9.59 22.88 20.53
N ARG A 96 9.60 21.85 21.38
CA ARG A 96 10.14 21.95 22.73
C ARG A 96 11.66 22.16 22.71
N HIS A 97 12.39 21.48 21.84
CA HIS A 97 13.85 21.65 21.75
C HIS A 97 14.22 23.04 21.24
N ILE A 98 13.53 23.55 20.21
CA ILE A 98 13.70 24.91 19.70
C ILE A 98 13.47 25.95 20.81
N ALA A 99 12.51 25.72 21.71
CA ALA A 99 12.24 26.61 22.83
C ALA A 99 13.29 26.54 23.95
N LEU A 100 13.86 25.37 24.21
CA LEU A 100 14.77 25.14 25.34
C LEU A 100 16.25 25.34 24.99
N VAL A 101 16.67 24.94 23.78
CA VAL A 101 18.07 24.93 23.33
C VAL A 101 18.18 25.46 21.88
N PRO A 102 17.72 26.69 21.60
CA PRO A 102 17.62 27.21 20.22
C PRO A 102 18.94 27.24 19.46
N ASP A 103 20.07 27.47 20.15
CA ASP A 103 21.38 27.52 19.49
C ASP A 103 21.87 26.13 19.08
N GLY A 104 21.48 25.08 19.81
CA GLY A 104 21.75 23.69 19.44
C GLY A 104 20.97 23.30 18.19
N GLU A 105 19.67 23.57 18.19
CA GLU A 105 18.78 23.29 17.05
C GLU A 105 19.19 24.05 15.77
N ARG A 106 19.77 25.26 15.91
CA ARG A 106 20.32 26.01 14.76
C ARG A 106 21.58 25.35 14.21
N GLU A 107 22.40 24.78 15.09
CA GLU A 107 23.59 24.02 14.70
C GLU A 107 23.21 22.75 13.95
N GLU A 108 22.11 22.09 14.30
CA GLU A 108 21.60 20.93 13.56
C GLU A 108 21.22 21.31 12.12
N ILE A 109 20.46 22.40 11.93
CA ILE A 109 20.17 22.93 10.58
C ILE A 109 21.45 23.28 9.82
N ARG A 110 22.44 23.88 10.50
CA ARG A 110 23.74 24.18 9.88
C ARG A 110 24.41 22.91 9.37
N GLN A 111 24.49 21.86 10.17
CA GLN A 111 25.12 20.60 9.77
C GLN A 111 24.34 19.87 8.66
N ILE A 112 23.01 19.89 8.71
CA ILE A 112 22.15 19.37 7.64
C ILE A 112 22.48 20.07 6.32
N LEU A 113 22.56 21.41 6.30
CA LEU A 113 22.87 22.17 5.09
C LEU A 113 24.32 22.00 4.63
N MET A 114 25.28 21.89 5.55
CA MET A 114 26.67 21.55 5.22
C MET A 114 26.76 20.18 4.54
N SER A 115 25.98 19.19 4.99
CA SER A 115 25.93 17.86 4.36
C SER A 115 25.39 17.90 2.93
N LYS A 116 24.57 18.92 2.61
CA LYS A 116 24.06 19.21 1.26
C LYS A 116 25.03 20.07 0.42
N GLY A 117 26.19 20.43 0.96
CA GLY A 117 27.25 21.15 0.27
C GLY A 117 27.23 22.67 0.42
N LEU A 118 26.38 23.24 1.29
CA LEU A 118 26.39 24.68 1.56
C LEU A 118 27.59 25.05 2.44
N THR A 119 28.26 26.17 2.12
CA THR A 119 29.43 26.67 2.86
C THR A 119 29.46 28.20 2.90
N GLY A 120 30.24 28.77 3.83
CA GLY A 120 30.50 30.21 3.92
C GLY A 120 29.24 31.04 4.21
N GLY A 121 29.17 32.26 3.66
CA GLY A 121 28.03 33.17 3.91
C GLY A 121 26.68 32.60 3.47
N ALA A 122 26.65 31.83 2.37
CA ALA A 122 25.42 31.21 1.87
C ALA A 122 24.82 30.18 2.84
N LEU A 123 25.67 29.48 3.59
CA LEU A 123 25.23 28.57 4.65
C LEU A 123 24.54 29.35 5.77
N GLU A 124 25.20 30.38 6.30
CA GLU A 124 24.66 31.16 7.41
C GLU A 124 23.36 31.90 7.03
N ASP A 125 23.28 32.44 5.80
CA ASP A 125 22.06 33.06 5.28
C ASP A 125 20.91 32.05 5.18
N ALA A 126 21.19 30.82 4.72
CA ALA A 126 20.19 29.76 4.62
C ALA A 126 19.72 29.25 6.00
N VAL A 127 20.65 29.08 6.96
CA VAL A 127 20.32 28.74 8.36
C VAL A 127 19.42 29.82 8.95
N ALA A 128 19.79 31.11 8.80
CA ALA A 128 18.98 32.22 9.30
C ALA A 128 17.59 32.25 8.66
N ALA A 129 17.50 32.04 7.34
CA ALA A 129 16.22 32.02 6.63
C ALA A 129 15.29 30.90 7.12
N ILE A 130 15.80 29.66 7.23
CA ILE A 130 15.00 28.50 7.70
C ILE A 130 14.58 28.67 9.15
N THR A 131 15.50 29.07 10.03
CA THR A 131 15.26 29.15 11.48
C THR A 131 14.47 30.40 11.90
N SER A 132 14.25 31.34 10.98
CA SER A 132 13.38 32.51 11.21
C SER A 132 11.89 32.19 11.31
N ASN A 133 11.46 31.02 10.80
CA ASN A 133 10.08 30.57 10.82
C ASN A 133 9.99 29.19 11.48
N GLU A 134 9.40 29.12 12.67
CA GLU A 134 9.29 27.88 13.47
C GLU A 134 8.66 26.73 12.67
N LYS A 135 7.63 27.00 11.85
CA LYS A 135 6.99 25.98 11.04
C LYS A 135 7.95 25.39 10.00
N VAL A 136 8.67 26.25 9.28
CA VAL A 136 9.65 25.81 8.27
C VAL A 136 10.83 25.09 8.92
N TRP A 137 11.25 25.54 10.11
CA TRP A 137 12.29 24.90 10.90
C TRP A 137 11.91 23.48 11.29
N ILE A 138 10.75 23.29 11.93
CA ILE A 138 10.24 21.96 12.33
C ILE A 138 10.03 21.07 11.10
N GLU A 139 9.41 21.58 10.02
CA GLU A 139 9.23 20.82 8.78
C GLU A 139 10.55 20.43 8.09
N THR A 140 11.63 21.17 8.35
CA THR A 140 12.97 20.82 7.88
C THR A 140 13.56 19.72 8.76
N MET A 141 13.46 19.84 10.08
CA MET A 141 13.91 18.80 11.03
C MET A 141 13.21 17.46 10.78
N LEU A 142 11.87 17.45 10.70
CA LEU A 142 11.10 16.24 10.42
C LEU A 142 11.51 15.55 9.11
N ALA A 143 11.82 16.34 8.08
CA ALA A 143 12.20 15.80 6.77
C ALA A 143 13.66 15.32 6.72
N GLU A 144 14.57 16.05 7.36
CA GLU A 144 16.02 15.86 7.19
C GLU A 144 16.65 15.02 8.29
N GLU A 145 16.20 15.16 9.53
CA GLU A 145 16.70 14.36 10.66
C GLU A 145 15.97 13.02 10.75
N TYR A 146 14.63 13.05 10.71
CA TYR A 146 13.80 11.86 10.89
C TYR A 146 13.39 11.17 9.58
N GLY A 147 13.67 11.78 8.42
CA GLY A 147 13.35 11.22 7.11
C GLY A 147 11.85 11.12 6.82
N LEU A 148 11.02 11.91 7.51
CA LEU A 148 9.56 11.82 7.38
C LEU A 148 9.03 12.57 6.16
N SER A 149 8.02 11.99 5.54
CA SER A 149 7.30 12.62 4.43
C SER A 149 6.47 13.81 4.93
N ARG A 150 6.48 14.90 4.17
CA ARG A 150 5.60 16.06 4.38
C ARG A 150 4.14 15.79 3.99
N VAL A 151 3.91 14.72 3.22
CA VAL A 151 2.58 14.34 2.72
C VAL A 151 2.00 13.29 3.64
N LEU A 152 1.11 13.73 4.52
CA LEU A 152 0.44 12.88 5.49
C LEU A 152 -0.74 12.12 4.83
N PRO A 153 -0.72 10.77 4.81
CA PRO A 153 -1.88 10.00 4.41
C PRO A 153 -3.02 10.16 5.43
N SER A 154 -4.26 10.11 4.95
CA SER A 154 -5.43 9.99 5.83
C SER A 154 -5.63 8.51 6.20
N PRO A 155 -5.56 8.15 7.50
CA PRO A 155 -5.72 6.76 7.92
C PRO A 155 -7.05 6.14 7.48
N LEU A 156 -8.12 6.92 7.55
CA LEU A 156 -9.46 6.46 7.14
C LEU A 156 -9.52 6.17 5.64
N ILE A 157 -8.94 7.05 4.82
CA ILE A 157 -8.94 6.86 3.37
C ILE A 157 -8.06 5.66 2.99
N ALA A 158 -6.88 5.49 3.61
CA ALA A 158 -6.01 4.33 3.40
C ALA A 158 -6.73 3.01 3.71
N GLY A 159 -7.40 2.95 4.87
CA GLY A 159 -8.22 1.78 5.26
C GLY A 159 -9.37 1.51 4.28
N LEU A 160 -10.10 2.54 3.85
CA LEU A 160 -11.22 2.39 2.89
C LEU A 160 -10.75 1.91 1.51
N TYR A 161 -9.66 2.45 0.98
CA TYR A 161 -9.09 1.99 -0.29
C TYR A 161 -8.66 0.52 -0.21
N THR A 162 -8.08 0.12 0.91
CA THR A 162 -7.70 -1.27 1.19
C THR A 162 -8.94 -2.16 1.22
N PHE A 163 -9.97 -1.79 2.00
CA PHE A 163 -11.21 -2.54 2.15
C PHE A 163 -11.89 -2.78 0.82
N TRP A 164 -12.12 -1.72 0.04
CA TRP A 164 -12.85 -1.83 -1.22
C TRP A 164 -12.05 -2.58 -2.27
N ALA A 165 -10.73 -2.41 -2.33
CA ALA A 165 -9.89 -3.23 -3.21
C ALA A 165 -9.97 -4.71 -2.85
N PHE A 166 -9.86 -5.02 -1.55
CA PHE A 166 -9.96 -6.39 -1.03
C PHE A 166 -11.29 -7.04 -1.39
N VAL A 167 -12.41 -6.38 -1.07
CA VAL A 167 -13.76 -6.90 -1.32
C VAL A 167 -14.01 -7.05 -2.81
N THR A 168 -13.67 -6.05 -3.63
CA THR A 168 -13.95 -6.10 -5.08
C THR A 168 -13.11 -7.16 -5.80
N CYS A 169 -11.82 -7.26 -5.49
CA CYS A 169 -10.93 -8.25 -6.12
C CYS A 169 -11.17 -9.66 -5.56
N GLY A 170 -11.40 -9.79 -4.26
CA GLY A 170 -11.69 -11.06 -3.59
C GLY A 170 -13.08 -11.61 -3.92
N ALA A 171 -14.05 -10.78 -4.30
CA ALA A 171 -15.34 -11.25 -4.77
C ALA A 171 -15.27 -11.97 -6.13
N VAL A 172 -14.27 -11.65 -6.98
CA VAL A 172 -14.15 -12.20 -8.33
C VAL A 172 -14.20 -13.74 -8.37
N PRO A 173 -13.39 -14.48 -7.59
CA PRO A 173 -13.46 -15.94 -7.59
C PRO A 173 -14.80 -16.52 -7.10
N LEU A 174 -15.63 -15.76 -6.39
CA LEU A 174 -16.94 -16.21 -5.91
C LEU A 174 -18.05 -16.08 -6.96
N ILE A 175 -17.88 -15.19 -7.94
CA ILE A 175 -18.90 -14.90 -8.97
C ILE A 175 -19.35 -16.18 -9.71
N PRO A 176 -18.46 -17.08 -10.18
CA PRO A 176 -18.89 -18.29 -10.86
C PRO A 176 -19.76 -19.23 -9.99
N PHE A 177 -19.50 -19.25 -8.68
CA PHE A 177 -20.28 -20.05 -7.74
C PHE A 177 -21.64 -19.41 -7.45
N LEU A 178 -21.71 -18.08 -7.34
CA LEU A 178 -22.96 -17.34 -7.15
C LEU A 178 -23.91 -17.48 -8.35
N LEU A 179 -23.35 -17.50 -9.56
CA LEU A 179 -24.12 -17.68 -10.80
C LEU A 179 -24.51 -19.14 -11.06
N GLY A 180 -24.00 -20.10 -10.28
CA GLY A 180 -24.29 -21.52 -10.46
C GLY A 180 -23.81 -22.08 -11.80
N VAL A 181 -22.71 -21.53 -12.35
CA VAL A 181 -22.21 -21.94 -13.67
C VAL A 181 -21.65 -23.37 -13.58
N GLN A 182 -21.85 -24.16 -14.63
CA GLN A 182 -21.13 -25.44 -14.75
C GLN A 182 -19.62 -25.19 -14.73
N ASN A 183 -18.88 -26.06 -14.06
CA ASN A 183 -17.43 -25.92 -13.86
C ASN A 183 -17.02 -24.60 -13.16
N ALA A 184 -17.83 -24.12 -12.20
CA ALA A 184 -17.58 -22.87 -11.46
C ALA A 184 -16.14 -22.70 -10.97
N PHE A 185 -15.50 -23.77 -10.47
CA PHE A 185 -14.12 -23.72 -10.00
C PHE A 185 -13.10 -23.41 -11.11
N GLN A 186 -13.28 -23.95 -12.32
CA GLN A 186 -12.41 -23.65 -13.47
C GLN A 186 -12.54 -22.19 -13.90
N TRP A 187 -13.78 -21.68 -13.92
CA TRP A 187 -14.02 -20.26 -14.17
C TRP A 187 -13.44 -19.36 -13.08
N ALA A 188 -13.47 -19.79 -11.82
CA ALA A 188 -12.85 -19.07 -10.71
C ALA A 188 -11.33 -19.00 -10.85
N ILE A 189 -10.68 -20.10 -11.26
CA ILE A 189 -9.23 -20.11 -11.57
C ILE A 189 -8.89 -19.07 -12.65
N VAL A 190 -9.62 -19.09 -13.77
CA VAL A 190 -9.37 -18.18 -14.90
C VAL A 190 -9.63 -16.72 -14.51
N ALA A 191 -10.75 -16.45 -13.83
CA ALA A 191 -11.12 -15.12 -13.41
C ALA A 191 -10.11 -14.54 -12.41
N THR A 192 -9.69 -15.32 -11.42
CA THR A 192 -8.67 -14.87 -10.45
C THR A 192 -7.29 -14.70 -11.08
N GLY A 193 -6.90 -15.60 -11.99
CA GLY A 193 -5.65 -15.45 -12.74
C GLY A 193 -5.63 -14.14 -13.55
N ALA A 194 -6.75 -13.81 -14.21
CA ALA A 194 -6.90 -12.53 -14.89
C ALA A 194 -6.83 -11.34 -13.91
N THR A 195 -7.50 -11.42 -12.76
CA THR A 195 -7.44 -10.41 -11.71
C THR A 195 -6.01 -10.15 -11.24
N PHE A 196 -5.23 -11.19 -10.93
CA PHE A 196 -3.83 -11.03 -10.54
C PHE A 196 -2.99 -10.37 -11.62
N PHE A 197 -3.17 -10.78 -12.88
CA PHE A 197 -2.44 -10.20 -13.99
C PHE A 197 -2.78 -8.71 -14.17
N ILE A 198 -4.06 -8.33 -14.05
CA ILE A 198 -4.51 -6.94 -14.13
C ILE A 198 -3.93 -6.11 -12.99
N ILE A 199 -4.03 -6.58 -11.74
CA ILE A 199 -3.50 -5.83 -10.58
C ILE A 199 -1.98 -5.70 -10.70
N GLY A 200 -1.27 -6.78 -11.07
CA GLY A 200 0.17 -6.76 -11.32
C GLY A 200 0.57 -5.81 -12.45
N SER A 201 -0.24 -5.70 -13.49
CA SER A 201 -0.03 -4.73 -14.58
C SER A 201 -0.26 -3.29 -14.13
N ILE A 202 -1.24 -3.04 -13.26
CA ILE A 202 -1.47 -1.71 -12.67
C ILE A 202 -0.30 -1.31 -11.76
N LYS A 203 0.19 -2.23 -10.93
CA LYS A 203 1.36 -2.06 -10.05
C LYS A 203 2.60 -1.61 -10.83
N SER A 204 2.75 -2.03 -12.09
CA SER A 204 3.93 -1.68 -12.90
C SER A 204 4.03 -0.19 -13.24
N ARG A 205 3.00 0.61 -13.00
CA ARG A 205 3.07 2.08 -13.21
C ARG A 205 4.14 2.76 -12.36
N TRP A 206 4.60 2.13 -11.28
CA TRP A 206 5.70 2.62 -10.45
C TRP A 206 6.97 1.78 -10.53
N SER A 207 7.04 0.87 -11.50
CA SER A 207 8.21 0.04 -11.71
C SER A 207 8.81 0.34 -13.08
N LEU A 208 10.14 0.30 -13.15
CA LEU A 208 10.84 0.29 -14.43
C LEU A 208 10.63 -1.04 -15.19
N ALA A 209 10.04 -2.06 -14.54
CA ALA A 209 9.69 -3.31 -15.17
C ALA A 209 8.49 -3.16 -16.12
N PRO A 210 8.50 -3.83 -17.29
CA PRO A 210 7.37 -3.78 -18.20
C PRO A 210 6.14 -4.44 -17.58
N TRP A 211 4.96 -3.90 -17.89
CA TRP A 211 3.67 -4.27 -17.31
C TRP A 211 3.37 -5.77 -17.32
N TRP A 212 3.69 -6.45 -18.42
CA TRP A 212 3.45 -7.89 -18.56
C TRP A 212 4.28 -8.72 -17.58
N ARG A 213 5.53 -8.33 -17.26
CA ARG A 213 6.35 -9.04 -16.27
C ARG A 213 5.77 -8.92 -14.87
N SER A 214 5.38 -7.72 -14.47
CA SER A 214 4.75 -7.47 -13.17
C SER A 214 3.39 -8.18 -13.05
N GLY A 215 2.63 -8.26 -14.14
CA GLY A 215 1.41 -9.05 -14.25
C GLY A 215 1.66 -10.55 -14.03
N PHE A 216 2.62 -11.14 -14.73
CA PHE A 216 2.96 -12.56 -14.58
C PHE A 216 3.57 -12.91 -13.22
N GLU A 217 4.38 -12.02 -12.63
CA GLU A 217 4.91 -12.19 -11.28
C GLU A 217 3.77 -12.27 -10.26
N THR A 218 2.83 -11.32 -10.31
CA THR A 218 1.68 -11.29 -9.41
C THR A 218 0.78 -12.52 -9.59
N LEU A 219 0.54 -12.92 -10.84
CA LEU A 219 -0.19 -14.15 -11.16
C LEU A 219 0.52 -15.38 -10.60
N ALA A 220 1.83 -15.51 -10.80
CA ALA A 220 2.59 -16.67 -10.33
C ALA A 220 2.55 -16.80 -8.80
N ILE A 221 2.73 -15.69 -8.08
CA ILE A 221 2.66 -15.66 -6.61
C ILE A 221 1.25 -16.07 -6.15
N GLY A 222 0.20 -15.43 -6.69
CA GLY A 222 -1.18 -15.69 -6.28
C GLY A 222 -1.65 -17.11 -6.61
N MET A 223 -1.32 -17.61 -7.79
CA MET A 223 -1.65 -18.99 -8.18
C MET A 223 -0.87 -20.03 -7.36
N SER A 224 0.37 -19.73 -6.95
CA SER A 224 1.14 -20.61 -6.08
C SER A 224 0.51 -20.72 -4.69
N ALA A 225 0.07 -19.60 -4.12
CA ALA A 225 -0.63 -19.61 -2.82
C ALA A 225 -1.92 -20.45 -2.87
N ALA A 226 -2.72 -20.30 -3.94
CA ALA A 226 -3.91 -21.11 -4.15
C ALA A 226 -3.59 -22.61 -4.34
N GLY A 227 -2.51 -22.93 -5.06
CA GLY A 227 -2.02 -24.30 -5.22
C GLY A 227 -1.64 -24.94 -3.89
N ILE A 228 -0.96 -24.20 -3.01
CA ILE A 228 -0.63 -24.66 -1.65
C ILE A 228 -1.93 -24.95 -0.87
N ALA A 229 -2.91 -24.03 -0.90
CA ALA A 229 -4.18 -24.22 -0.21
C ALA A 229 -4.97 -25.44 -0.72
N TYR A 230 -4.99 -25.65 -2.05
CA TYR A 230 -5.62 -26.84 -2.66
C TYR A 230 -4.97 -28.13 -2.18
N VAL A 231 -3.63 -28.21 -2.22
CA VAL A 231 -2.88 -29.40 -1.79
C VAL A 231 -3.10 -29.68 -0.31
N VAL A 232 -3.10 -28.66 0.55
CA VAL A 232 -3.40 -28.80 1.98
C VAL A 232 -4.83 -29.30 2.19
N GLY A 233 -5.81 -28.73 1.48
CA GLY A 233 -7.21 -29.18 1.55
C GLY A 233 -7.37 -30.65 1.14
N TYR A 234 -6.72 -31.05 0.04
CA TYR A 234 -6.68 -32.43 -0.42
C TYR A 234 -6.04 -33.37 0.61
N ALA A 235 -4.86 -33.02 1.13
CA ALA A 235 -4.14 -33.84 2.10
C ALA A 235 -4.92 -34.02 3.41
N LEU A 236 -5.59 -32.97 3.89
CA LEU A 236 -6.42 -33.05 5.09
C LEU A 236 -7.68 -33.91 4.87
N ARG A 237 -8.29 -33.87 3.68
CA ARG A 237 -9.41 -34.75 3.34
C ARG A 237 -9.00 -36.22 3.45
N GLU A 238 -7.87 -36.59 2.86
CA GLU A 238 -7.34 -37.95 2.92
C GLU A 238 -7.00 -38.37 4.36
N LEU A 239 -6.39 -37.48 5.14
CA LEU A 239 -5.98 -37.76 6.52
C LEU A 239 -7.18 -37.92 7.46
N LEU A 240 -8.26 -37.16 7.24
CA LEU A 240 -9.46 -37.20 8.08
C LEU A 240 -10.50 -38.22 7.60
N GLY A 241 -10.27 -38.89 6.46
CA GLY A 241 -11.19 -39.89 5.91
C GLY A 241 -12.56 -39.31 5.55
N ILE A 242 -12.61 -38.07 5.08
CA ILE A 242 -13.86 -37.40 4.69
C ILE A 242 -14.25 -37.88 3.29
N ASP A 243 -15.07 -38.93 3.22
CA ASP A 243 -15.77 -39.34 2.01
C ASP A 243 -17.03 -38.47 1.82
N VAL A 244 -17.07 -37.67 0.75
CA VAL A 244 -18.23 -36.85 0.34
C VAL A 244 -18.85 -37.42 -0.93
#